data_AF-A0A009HPP3-F1
#
_entry.id   AF-A0A009HPP3-F1
#
_cell.length_a   1.000
_cell.length_b   1.000
_cell.length_c   1.000
_cell.angle_alpha   90.00
_cell.angle_beta   90.00
_cell.angle_gamma   90.00
#
_symmetry.space_group_name_H-M   'P 1'
#
loop_
_entity.id
_entity.type
_entity.pdbx_description
1 polymer ?
#
loop_
_entity_poly.entity_id
_entity_poly.type
_entity_poly.pdbx_seq_one_letter_code
_entity_poly.pdbx_strand_id
1 'polypeptide(L)'
;MTTNNTQIQAVVFDWAGTTVDFGSRAPILAFMALFKDNKVEITVEEARAPMGLEKRDHIAAVLKMPRVAAAWQEVYGKPATEADIDRLYKDFIPYQLNSIPKCSALIPGALATFENIKKRGAKIGSNTGYASMMIGRLVKDAADQGYRPDCIVTASDVKFGRPYPEMLWKNLIQLDVSDIKTVVKVDDTVVGIDEGLNAGCWTVGLAISGNEVGLSYEEWSALSADEQIVLKDKAYQKMNASGAHYVIDSVADLPNVLDDIERRLEQGERP
;
A
#
# COMPACT_ATOMS: atom_id res chain seq x y z
N MET A 1 2.51 -1.52 -33.80
CA MET A 1 2.46 -0.08 -34.15
C MET A 1 2.94 0.68 -32.93
N THR A 2 4.11 1.33 -32.98
CA THR A 2 4.59 2.16 -31.87
C THR A 2 3.92 3.52 -31.97
N THR A 3 2.72 3.63 -31.42
CA THR A 3 2.14 4.94 -31.11
C THR A 3 3.01 5.54 -30.02
N ASN A 4 3.62 6.69 -30.28
CA ASN A 4 4.40 7.40 -29.28
C ASN A 4 3.42 8.03 -28.29
N ASN A 5 2.88 7.20 -27.38
CA ASN A 5 1.85 7.64 -26.45
C ASN A 5 2.51 8.46 -25.33
N THR A 6 1.96 9.64 -25.10
CA THR A 6 2.42 10.60 -24.09
C THR A 6 1.35 10.88 -23.04
N GLN A 7 0.14 10.33 -23.21
CA GLN A 7 -0.93 10.38 -22.23
C GLN A 7 -0.85 9.17 -21.30
N ILE A 8 -1.17 9.38 -20.03
CA ILE A 8 -1.22 8.31 -19.04
C ILE A 8 -2.35 7.35 -19.40
N GLN A 9 -2.06 6.05 -19.47
CA GLN A 9 -3.04 5.02 -19.82
C GLN A 9 -3.63 4.31 -18.61
N ALA A 10 -2.86 4.19 -17.52
CA ALA A 10 -3.34 3.59 -16.30
C ALA A 10 -2.66 4.16 -15.05
N VAL A 11 -3.42 4.23 -13.97
CA VAL A 11 -2.91 4.45 -12.62
C VAL A 11 -3.24 3.24 -11.78
N VAL A 12 -2.24 2.60 -11.18
CA VAL A 12 -2.39 1.41 -10.35
C VAL A 12 -2.17 1.80 -8.89
N PHE A 13 -3.21 1.64 -8.08
CA PHE A 13 -3.20 2.05 -6.68
C PHE A 13 -2.97 0.88 -5.73
N ASP A 14 -2.27 1.13 -4.62
CA ASP A 14 -2.49 0.34 -3.41
C ASP A 14 -3.85 0.63 -2.75
N TRP A 15 -4.23 -0.17 -1.76
CA TRP A 15 -5.42 0.00 -0.95
C TRP A 15 -5.19 0.77 0.35
N ALA A 16 -4.57 0.15 1.35
CA ALA A 16 -4.61 0.63 2.74
C ALA A 16 -3.50 1.64 3.02
N GLY A 17 -3.87 2.89 3.27
CA GLY A 17 -2.98 4.05 3.33
C GLY A 17 -2.92 4.86 2.03
N THR A 18 -3.49 4.30 0.95
CA THR A 18 -3.42 4.88 -0.39
C THR A 18 -4.79 5.32 -0.92
N THR A 19 -5.77 4.43 -0.97
CA THR A 19 -7.15 4.76 -1.41
C THR A 19 -8.15 4.73 -0.27
N VAL A 20 -7.89 3.90 0.75
CA VAL A 20 -8.69 3.72 1.97
C VAL A 20 -7.76 3.68 3.19
N ASP A 21 -8.32 3.65 4.40
CA ASP A 21 -7.59 3.42 5.65
C ASP A 21 -6.49 4.46 5.91
N PHE A 22 -6.88 5.68 6.28
CA PHE A 22 -5.91 6.72 6.62
C PHE A 22 -5.03 6.24 7.80
N GLY A 23 -3.72 6.18 7.55
CA GLY A 23 -2.70 5.65 8.45
C GLY A 23 -2.39 4.15 8.26
N SER A 24 -2.99 3.46 7.28
CA SER A 24 -2.81 2.01 7.05
C SER A 24 -2.90 1.21 8.37
N ARG A 25 -4.02 1.36 9.08
CA ARG A 25 -4.18 0.95 10.48
C ARG A 25 -4.73 -0.46 10.61
N ALA A 26 -5.54 -0.94 9.67
CA ALA A 26 -6.17 -2.26 9.79
C ALA A 26 -5.18 -3.41 10.00
N PRO A 27 -4.06 -3.52 9.25
CA PRO A 27 -3.09 -4.58 9.49
C PRO A 27 -2.40 -4.46 10.85
N ILE A 28 -2.13 -3.23 11.30
CA ILE A 28 -1.45 -2.98 12.60
C ILE A 28 -2.33 -3.43 13.75
N LEU A 29 -3.62 -3.05 13.74
CA LEU A 29 -4.58 -3.51 14.73
C LEU A 29 -4.66 -5.05 14.77
N ALA A 30 -4.60 -5.70 13.60
CA ALA A 30 -4.63 -7.16 13.51
C ALA A 30 -3.35 -7.82 14.03
N PHE A 31 -2.17 -7.30 13.67
CA PHE A 31 -0.90 -7.83 14.16
C PHE A 31 -0.75 -7.67 15.66
N MET A 32 -1.05 -6.48 16.20
CA MET A 32 -1.00 -6.24 17.64
C MET A 32 -1.91 -7.21 18.41
N ALA A 33 -3.13 -7.43 17.92
CA ALA A 33 -4.06 -8.39 18.52
C ALA A 33 -3.53 -9.84 18.45
N LEU A 34 -3.08 -10.28 17.26
CA LEU A 34 -2.51 -11.62 17.06
C LEU A 34 -1.36 -11.90 18.02
N PHE A 35 -0.37 -11.00 18.06
CA PHE A 35 0.84 -11.17 18.85
C PHE A 35 0.57 -11.09 20.35
N LYS A 36 -0.36 -10.24 20.78
CA LYS A 36 -0.85 -10.17 22.15
C LYS A 36 -1.52 -11.48 22.61
N ASP A 37 -2.36 -12.07 21.77
CA ASP A 37 -3.05 -13.32 22.11
C ASP A 37 -2.07 -14.52 22.13
N ASN A 38 -0.96 -14.42 21.40
CA ASN A 38 0.17 -15.35 21.46
C ASN A 38 1.20 -15.00 22.56
N LYS A 39 0.92 -14.02 23.44
CA LYS A 39 1.77 -13.60 24.56
C LYS A 39 3.14 -13.01 24.18
N VAL A 40 3.30 -12.60 22.93
CA VAL A 40 4.52 -11.97 22.40
C VAL A 40 4.15 -10.57 21.91
N GLU A 41 3.73 -9.68 22.82
CA GLU A 41 3.30 -8.33 22.44
C GLU A 41 4.38 -7.58 21.65
N ILE A 42 3.95 -6.90 20.58
CA ILE A 42 4.80 -6.10 19.68
C ILE A 42 4.40 -4.64 19.72
N THR A 43 5.35 -3.75 19.44
CA THR A 43 5.06 -2.32 19.32
C THR A 43 4.43 -1.99 17.96
N VAL A 44 3.86 -0.78 17.85
CA VAL A 44 3.32 -0.30 16.57
C VAL A 44 4.42 -0.21 15.52
N GLU A 45 5.62 0.23 15.91
CA GLU A 45 6.78 0.36 15.02
C GLU A 45 7.22 -1.01 14.47
N GLU A 46 7.24 -2.04 15.30
CA GLU A 46 7.58 -3.41 14.88
C GLU A 46 6.52 -3.99 13.94
N ALA A 47 5.24 -3.74 14.21
CA ALA A 47 4.15 -4.14 13.31
C ALA A 47 4.17 -3.37 11.97
N ARG A 48 4.68 -2.14 11.94
CA ARG A 48 4.74 -1.31 10.72
C ARG A 48 5.97 -1.54 9.86
N ALA A 49 7.07 -1.96 10.45
CA ALA A 49 8.35 -2.04 9.74
C ALA A 49 8.32 -2.89 8.44
N PRO A 50 7.63 -4.05 8.37
CA PRO A 50 7.51 -4.84 7.14
C PRO A 50 6.19 -4.61 6.39
N MET A 51 5.55 -3.45 6.53
CA MET A 51 4.29 -3.15 5.84
C MET A 51 4.45 -3.20 4.31
N GLY A 52 3.41 -3.69 3.64
CA GLY A 52 3.34 -3.86 2.18
C GLY A 52 3.70 -5.27 1.67
N LEU A 53 4.36 -6.10 2.49
CA LEU A 53 4.57 -7.53 2.20
C LEU A 53 3.25 -8.33 2.28
N GLU A 54 3.25 -9.52 1.67
CA GLU A 54 2.21 -10.53 1.94
C GLU A 54 2.21 -10.88 3.44
N LYS A 55 1.04 -11.19 4.01
CA LYS A 55 0.86 -11.24 5.47
C LYS A 55 1.64 -12.36 6.14
N ARG A 56 1.86 -13.50 5.49
CA ARG A 56 2.74 -14.58 5.98
C ARG A 56 4.20 -14.12 6.03
N ASP A 57 4.67 -13.47 4.97
CA ASP A 57 6.04 -12.94 4.90
C ASP A 57 6.25 -11.79 5.91
N HIS A 58 5.21 -10.99 6.13
CA HIS A 58 5.19 -9.98 7.18
C HIS A 58 5.34 -10.61 8.57
N ILE A 59 4.57 -11.65 8.91
CA ILE A 59 4.70 -12.38 10.19
C ILE A 59 6.12 -12.92 10.35
N ALA A 60 6.68 -13.53 9.30
CA ALA A 60 8.03 -14.05 9.32
C ALA A 60 9.07 -12.93 9.55
N ALA A 61 8.89 -11.75 8.97
CA ALA A 61 9.76 -10.60 9.18
C ALA A 61 9.69 -10.07 10.61
N VAL A 62 8.48 -9.95 11.19
CA VAL A 62 8.29 -9.51 12.59
C VAL A 62 8.92 -10.50 13.56
N LEU A 63 8.73 -11.80 13.37
CA LEU A 63 9.33 -12.84 14.23
C LEU A 63 10.86 -12.89 14.17
N LYS A 64 11.47 -12.38 13.09
CA LYS A 64 12.93 -12.26 12.94
C LYS A 64 13.51 -11.04 13.64
N MET A 65 12.68 -10.08 14.08
CA MET A 65 13.17 -8.91 14.79
C MET A 65 13.78 -9.32 16.14
N PRO A 66 14.97 -8.83 16.52
CA PRO A 66 15.70 -9.36 17.67
C PRO A 66 14.90 -9.39 18.98
N ARG A 67 14.15 -8.32 19.28
CA ARG A 67 13.32 -8.24 20.48
C ARG A 67 12.15 -9.23 20.44
N VAL A 68 11.45 -9.32 19.32
CA VAL A 68 10.31 -10.24 19.12
C VAL A 68 10.78 -11.69 19.16
N ALA A 69 11.90 -12.01 18.52
CA ALA A 69 12.49 -13.35 18.54
C ALA A 69 12.86 -13.80 19.96
N ALA A 70 13.44 -12.91 20.76
CA ALA A 70 13.76 -13.18 22.16
C ALA A 70 12.50 -13.41 23.00
N ALA A 71 11.49 -12.54 22.87
CA ALA A 71 10.21 -12.69 23.57
C ALA A 71 9.47 -13.98 23.16
N TRP A 72 9.52 -14.35 21.88
CA TRP A 72 8.99 -15.62 21.40
C TRP A 72 9.69 -16.81 22.07
N GLN A 73 11.03 -16.81 22.12
CA GLN A 73 11.80 -17.87 22.73
C GLN A 73 11.55 -17.98 24.24
N GLU A 74 11.29 -16.86 24.93
CA GLU A 74 10.90 -16.85 26.34
C GLU A 74 9.54 -17.53 26.58
N VAL A 75 8.55 -17.23 25.73
CA VAL A 75 7.20 -17.79 25.84
C VAL A 75 7.13 -19.28 25.43
N TYR A 76 7.80 -19.65 24.35
CA TYR A 76 7.66 -20.96 23.72
C TYR A 76 8.87 -21.90 23.94
N GLY A 77 9.94 -21.43 24.56
CA GLY A 77 11.16 -22.20 24.87
C GLY A 77 12.04 -22.53 23.65
N LYS A 78 11.69 -22.06 22.45
CA LYS A 78 12.40 -22.32 21.20
C LYS A 78 12.19 -21.17 20.19
N PRO A 79 13.10 -21.00 19.21
CA PRO A 79 12.88 -20.09 18.10
C PRO A 79 11.62 -20.44 17.29
N ALA A 80 11.00 -19.44 16.66
CA ALA A 80 9.86 -19.64 15.76
C ALA A 80 10.27 -20.49 14.55
N THR A 81 9.40 -21.42 14.18
CA THR A 81 9.57 -22.30 13.02
C THR A 81 8.64 -21.90 11.86
N GLU A 82 8.86 -22.45 10.67
CA GLU A 82 7.93 -22.27 9.54
C GLU A 82 6.50 -22.73 9.88
N ALA A 83 6.36 -23.79 10.69
CA ALA A 83 5.05 -24.25 11.15
C ALA A 83 4.37 -23.24 12.08
N ASP A 84 5.14 -22.50 12.88
CA ASP A 84 4.60 -21.44 13.73
C ASP A 84 4.14 -20.24 12.89
N ILE A 85 4.91 -19.88 11.85
CA ILE A 85 4.54 -18.84 10.88
C ILE A 85 3.22 -19.21 10.17
N ASP A 86 3.11 -20.46 9.68
CA ASP A 86 1.89 -20.94 9.02
C ASP A 86 0.68 -20.95 9.94
N ARG A 87 0.87 -21.31 11.22
CA ARG A 87 -0.18 -21.25 12.24
C ARG A 87 -0.61 -19.81 12.48
N LEU A 88 0.34 -18.91 12.76
CA LEU A 88 0.05 -17.50 13.00
C LEU A 88 -0.62 -16.84 11.81
N TYR A 89 -0.26 -17.21 10.58
CA TYR A 89 -0.93 -16.72 9.38
C TYR A 89 -2.41 -17.12 9.34
N LYS A 90 -2.73 -18.38 9.67
CA LYS A 90 -4.12 -18.83 9.77
C LYS A 90 -4.87 -18.09 10.89
N ASP A 91 -4.22 -17.93 12.04
CA ASP A 91 -4.77 -17.21 13.19
C ASP A 91 -4.97 -15.71 12.89
N PHE A 92 -4.14 -15.12 12.02
CA PHE A 92 -4.19 -13.71 11.63
C PHE A 92 -5.45 -13.37 10.82
N ILE A 93 -5.95 -14.28 10.00
CA ILE A 93 -7.07 -14.05 9.08
C ILE A 93 -8.30 -13.47 9.81
N PRO A 94 -8.81 -14.07 10.90
CA PRO A 94 -9.91 -13.50 11.68
C PRO A 94 -9.65 -12.08 12.22
N TYR A 95 -8.44 -11.81 12.74
CA TYR A 95 -8.10 -10.47 13.25
C TYR A 95 -8.14 -9.43 12.13
N GLN A 96 -7.59 -9.77 10.97
CA GLN A 96 -7.57 -8.89 9.81
C GLN A 96 -8.97 -8.65 9.24
N LEU A 97 -9.80 -9.68 9.14
CA LEU A 97 -11.20 -9.55 8.70
C LEU A 97 -12.04 -8.70 9.67
N ASN A 98 -11.69 -8.67 10.96
CA ASN A 98 -12.34 -7.83 11.95
C ASN A 98 -11.83 -6.38 11.97
N SER A 99 -10.56 -6.14 11.59
CA SER A 99 -9.99 -4.79 11.57
C SER A 99 -10.32 -4.02 10.29
N ILE A 100 -10.35 -4.68 9.13
CA ILE A 100 -10.61 -4.05 7.82
C ILE A 100 -11.89 -3.19 7.82
N PRO A 101 -13.07 -3.67 8.28
CA PRO A 101 -14.29 -2.86 8.24
C PRO A 101 -14.27 -1.64 9.16
N LYS A 102 -13.34 -1.59 10.12
CA LYS A 102 -13.16 -0.44 11.02
C LYS A 102 -12.32 0.66 10.38
N CYS A 103 -11.67 0.37 9.26
CA CYS A 103 -10.73 1.25 8.59
C CYS A 103 -10.98 1.31 7.07
N SER A 104 -12.22 1.15 6.62
CA SER A 104 -12.56 1.08 5.19
C SER A 104 -12.94 2.43 4.55
N ALA A 105 -12.84 3.53 5.31
CA ALA A 105 -13.13 4.87 4.80
C ALA A 105 -12.13 5.25 3.69
N LEU A 106 -12.62 5.86 2.60
CA LEU A 106 -11.77 6.43 1.55
C LEU A 106 -10.90 7.55 2.12
N ILE A 107 -9.66 7.65 1.62
CA ILE A 107 -8.79 8.79 1.92
C ILE A 107 -9.47 10.08 1.43
N PRO A 108 -9.50 11.17 2.24
CA PRO A 108 -10.07 12.45 1.81
C PRO A 108 -9.49 12.91 0.47
N GLY A 109 -10.37 13.32 -0.45
CA GLY A 109 -9.99 13.75 -1.81
C GLY A 109 -9.86 12.62 -2.83
N ALA A 110 -9.83 11.34 -2.43
CA ALA A 110 -9.64 10.20 -3.35
C ALA A 110 -10.67 10.16 -4.49
N LEU A 111 -11.95 10.38 -4.21
CA LEU A 111 -13.01 10.38 -5.23
C LEU A 111 -12.77 11.43 -6.33
N ALA A 112 -12.34 12.64 -5.94
CA ALA A 112 -12.05 13.69 -6.91
C ALA A 112 -10.87 13.31 -7.81
N THR A 113 -9.84 12.67 -7.24
CA THR A 113 -8.70 12.12 -7.98
C THR A 113 -9.14 11.02 -8.96
N PHE A 114 -9.98 10.08 -8.55
CA PHE A 114 -10.46 9.03 -9.46
C PHE A 114 -11.28 9.60 -10.62
N GLU A 115 -12.14 10.59 -10.35
CA GLU A 115 -12.88 11.28 -11.41
C GLU A 115 -11.96 12.09 -12.34
N ASN A 116 -10.87 12.68 -11.81
CA ASN A 116 -9.84 13.30 -12.64
C ASN A 116 -9.18 12.28 -13.60
N ILE A 117 -8.79 11.12 -13.09
CA ILE A 117 -8.15 10.05 -13.88
C ILE A 117 -9.09 9.54 -14.98
N LYS A 118 -10.37 9.28 -14.64
CA LYS A 118 -11.37 8.87 -15.64
C LYS A 118 -11.58 9.93 -16.73
N LYS A 119 -11.59 11.22 -16.39
CA LYS A 119 -11.72 12.32 -17.37
C LYS A 119 -10.54 12.40 -18.34
N ARG A 120 -9.35 11.94 -17.93
CA ARG A 120 -8.18 11.79 -18.82
C ARG A 120 -8.31 10.61 -19.78
N GLY A 121 -9.29 9.72 -19.57
CA GLY A 121 -9.43 8.46 -20.31
C GLY A 121 -8.49 7.35 -19.83
N ALA A 122 -7.80 7.55 -18.70
CA ALA A 122 -6.92 6.56 -18.09
C ALA A 122 -7.73 5.54 -17.28
N LYS A 123 -7.24 4.29 -17.26
CA LYS A 123 -7.82 3.20 -16.49
C LYS A 123 -7.32 3.22 -15.04
N ILE A 124 -8.13 2.71 -14.12
CA ILE A 124 -7.80 2.63 -12.70
C ILE A 124 -7.60 1.17 -12.32
N GLY A 125 -6.34 0.75 -12.14
CA GLY A 125 -5.99 -0.54 -11.57
C GLY A 125 -5.79 -0.46 -10.07
N SER A 126 -5.73 -1.61 -9.42
CA SER A 126 -5.32 -1.69 -8.03
C SER A 126 -4.65 -3.02 -7.70
N ASN A 127 -3.72 -2.99 -6.74
CA ASN A 127 -3.18 -4.20 -6.15
C ASN A 127 -2.99 -4.09 -4.64
N THR A 128 -2.83 -5.23 -3.96
CA THR A 128 -2.68 -5.23 -2.50
C THR A 128 -1.90 -6.45 -2.01
N GLY A 129 -1.20 -6.28 -0.89
CA GLY A 129 -0.63 -7.40 -0.12
C GLY A 129 -1.66 -8.27 0.62
N TYR A 130 -2.96 -7.93 0.59
CA TYR A 130 -4.00 -8.81 1.10
C TYR A 130 -4.22 -10.03 0.18
N ALA A 131 -4.61 -11.15 0.78
CA ALA A 131 -5.12 -12.31 0.05
C ALA A 131 -6.56 -12.07 -0.46
N SER A 132 -7.00 -12.77 -1.51
CA SER A 132 -8.34 -12.56 -2.11
C SER A 132 -9.48 -12.73 -1.09
N MET A 133 -9.32 -13.66 -0.15
CA MET A 133 -10.32 -13.89 0.90
C MET A 133 -10.46 -12.73 1.90
N MET A 134 -9.47 -11.85 2.00
CA MET A 134 -9.45 -10.75 2.96
C MET A 134 -10.07 -9.45 2.40
N ILE A 135 -10.08 -9.27 1.08
CA ILE A 135 -10.44 -7.98 0.48
C ILE A 135 -11.94 -7.83 0.17
N GLY A 136 -12.71 -8.92 0.07
CA GLY A 136 -14.08 -8.87 -0.45
C GLY A 136 -15.00 -7.85 0.24
N ARG A 137 -14.94 -7.75 1.58
CA ARG A 137 -15.71 -6.74 2.33
C ARG A 137 -15.21 -5.32 2.06
N LEU A 138 -13.88 -5.13 1.99
CA LEU A 138 -13.27 -3.83 1.70
C LEU A 138 -13.67 -3.33 0.31
N VAL A 139 -13.66 -4.21 -0.70
CA VAL A 139 -14.12 -3.86 -2.06
C VAL A 139 -15.56 -3.38 -2.02
N LYS A 140 -16.45 -4.09 -1.31
CA LYS A 140 -17.84 -3.68 -1.17
C LYS A 140 -17.97 -2.31 -0.50
N ASP A 141 -17.30 -2.11 0.64
CA ASP A 141 -17.38 -0.86 1.40
C ASP A 141 -16.83 0.33 0.60
N ALA A 142 -15.73 0.15 -0.14
CA ALA A 142 -15.16 1.18 -1.01
C ALA A 142 -16.08 1.49 -2.21
N ALA A 143 -16.72 0.45 -2.75
CA ALA A 143 -17.65 0.57 -3.86
C ALA A 143 -18.96 1.29 -3.48
N ASP A 144 -19.41 1.13 -2.23
CA ASP A 144 -20.54 1.88 -1.66
C ASP A 144 -20.16 3.36 -1.40
N GLN A 145 -18.87 3.66 -1.24
CA GLN A 145 -18.32 5.02 -1.15
C GLN A 145 -17.96 5.63 -2.51
N GLY A 146 -18.14 4.91 -3.63
CA GLY A 146 -17.92 5.42 -4.99
C GLY A 146 -16.57 5.07 -5.62
N TYR A 147 -15.72 4.27 -4.96
CA TYR A 147 -14.48 3.76 -5.53
C TYR A 147 -14.64 2.35 -6.09
N ARG A 148 -14.51 2.21 -7.40
CA ARG A 148 -14.58 0.93 -8.13
C ARG A 148 -13.44 0.90 -9.15
N PRO A 149 -12.26 0.36 -8.81
CA PRO A 149 -11.20 0.20 -9.79
C PRO A 149 -11.63 -0.80 -10.88
N ASP A 150 -11.12 -0.60 -12.09
CA ASP A 150 -11.38 -1.44 -13.27
C ASP A 150 -10.76 -2.85 -13.11
N CYS A 151 -9.70 -2.96 -12.31
CA CYS A 151 -9.01 -4.21 -12.01
C CYS A 151 -8.53 -4.23 -10.55
N ILE A 152 -8.60 -5.41 -9.93
CA ILE A 152 -8.09 -5.67 -8.58
C ILE A 152 -7.24 -6.94 -8.65
N VAL A 153 -5.97 -6.82 -8.27
CA VAL A 153 -5.05 -7.96 -8.15
C VAL A 153 -4.59 -8.11 -6.71
N THR A 154 -4.65 -9.31 -6.17
CA THR A 154 -4.28 -9.59 -4.78
C THR A 154 -2.99 -10.40 -4.70
N ALA A 155 -2.41 -10.55 -3.51
CA ALA A 155 -1.21 -11.39 -3.35
C ALA A 155 -1.46 -12.86 -3.75
N SER A 156 -2.71 -13.32 -3.68
CA SER A 156 -3.12 -14.68 -4.09
C SER A 156 -3.19 -14.88 -5.61
N ASP A 157 -3.10 -13.81 -6.38
CA ASP A 157 -3.25 -13.83 -7.83
C ASP A 157 -1.94 -14.08 -8.59
N VAL A 158 -0.81 -14.06 -7.89
CA VAL A 158 0.54 -14.10 -8.45
C VAL A 158 1.42 -15.06 -7.68
N LYS A 159 2.59 -15.39 -8.22
CA LYS A 159 3.53 -16.27 -7.54
C LYS A 159 4.33 -15.49 -6.50
N PHE A 160 4.73 -14.26 -6.84
CA PHE A 160 5.48 -13.38 -5.98
C PHE A 160 4.78 -12.02 -5.86
N GLY A 161 4.42 -11.63 -4.63
CA GLY A 161 3.89 -10.31 -4.32
C GLY A 161 4.99 -9.23 -4.30
N ARG A 162 4.72 -8.07 -3.71
CA ARG A 162 5.70 -6.98 -3.57
C ARG A 162 6.99 -7.47 -2.89
N PRO A 163 8.18 -7.02 -3.32
CA PRO A 163 8.44 -5.96 -4.32
C PRO A 163 8.49 -6.45 -5.77
N TYR A 164 8.10 -7.69 -6.06
CA TYR A 164 8.08 -8.20 -7.43
C TYR A 164 6.98 -7.50 -8.24
N PRO A 165 7.20 -7.25 -9.55
CA PRO A 165 6.27 -6.49 -10.39
C PRO A 165 5.04 -7.30 -10.85
N GLU A 166 4.87 -8.55 -10.40
CA GLU A 166 3.88 -9.47 -10.97
C GLU A 166 2.44 -8.97 -10.83
N MET A 167 2.08 -8.35 -9.69
CA MET A 167 0.71 -7.85 -9.52
C MET A 167 0.43 -6.62 -10.39
N LEU A 168 1.44 -5.77 -10.61
CA LEU A 168 1.33 -4.63 -11.53
C LEU A 168 1.17 -5.14 -12.96
N TRP A 169 2.03 -6.05 -13.43
CA TRP A 169 1.91 -6.60 -14.78
C TRP A 169 0.59 -7.33 -15.01
N LYS A 170 0.11 -8.09 -14.01
CA LYS A 170 -1.21 -8.74 -14.08
C LYS A 170 -2.36 -7.71 -14.15
N ASN A 171 -2.24 -6.56 -13.48
CA ASN A 171 -3.18 -5.43 -13.68
C ASN A 171 -3.16 -4.96 -15.12
N LEU A 172 -1.98 -4.66 -15.67
CA LEU A 172 -1.84 -4.10 -17.02
C LEU A 172 -2.35 -5.04 -18.11
N ILE A 173 -2.13 -6.35 -17.96
CA ILE A 173 -2.70 -7.37 -18.85
C ILE A 173 -4.24 -7.32 -18.82
N GLN A 174 -4.85 -7.27 -17.63
CA GLN A 174 -6.31 -7.23 -17.49
C GLN A 174 -6.92 -5.88 -17.94
N LEU A 175 -6.13 -4.81 -17.85
CA LEU A 175 -6.50 -3.48 -18.30
C LEU A 175 -6.19 -3.24 -19.78
N ASP A 176 -5.67 -4.20 -20.54
CA ASP A 176 -5.24 -4.00 -21.93
C ASP A 176 -4.32 -2.77 -22.12
N VAL A 177 -3.38 -2.56 -21.18
CA VAL A 177 -2.39 -1.48 -21.24
C VAL A 177 -1.00 -2.08 -21.49
N SER A 178 -0.38 -1.72 -22.61
CA SER A 178 0.91 -2.29 -23.03
C SER A 178 2.10 -1.33 -22.91
N ASP A 179 1.88 -0.02 -22.83
CA ASP A 179 2.96 0.97 -22.80
C ASP A 179 3.31 1.36 -21.36
N ILE A 180 4.25 0.63 -20.76
CA ILE A 180 4.61 0.73 -19.34
C ILE A 180 5.04 2.15 -18.90
N LYS A 181 5.65 2.95 -19.81
CA LYS A 181 6.05 4.33 -19.49
C LYS A 181 4.86 5.26 -19.24
N THR A 182 3.66 4.87 -19.66
CA THR A 182 2.40 5.62 -19.47
C THR A 182 1.61 5.16 -18.26
N VAL A 183 2.22 4.32 -17.41
CA VAL A 183 1.63 3.77 -16.19
C VAL A 183 2.20 4.50 -14.97
N VAL A 184 1.35 4.74 -13.99
CA VAL A 184 1.76 5.31 -12.69
C VAL A 184 1.37 4.35 -11.57
N LYS A 185 2.33 3.90 -10.77
CA LYS A 185 2.10 3.17 -9.52
C LYS A 185 2.04 4.17 -8.36
N VAL A 186 0.98 4.08 -7.56
CA VAL A 186 0.79 4.90 -6.36
C VAL A 186 0.77 4.00 -5.13
N ASP A 187 1.59 4.29 -4.13
CA ASP A 187 1.73 3.47 -2.92
C ASP A 187 2.22 4.30 -1.71
N ASP A 188 1.85 3.90 -0.51
CA ASP A 188 2.31 4.51 0.75
C ASP A 188 3.45 3.73 1.42
N THR A 189 3.93 2.64 0.79
CA THR A 189 5.00 1.79 1.32
C THR A 189 6.20 1.74 0.39
N VAL A 190 7.40 1.66 0.96
CA VAL A 190 8.66 1.51 0.19
C VAL A 190 8.62 0.29 -0.73
N VAL A 191 8.14 -0.87 -0.23
CA VAL A 191 8.08 -2.11 -1.04
C VAL A 191 7.08 -2.03 -2.20
N GLY A 192 6.06 -1.17 -2.09
CA GLY A 192 5.13 -0.91 -3.18
C GLY A 192 5.65 0.11 -4.19
N ILE A 193 6.52 1.03 -3.77
CA ILE A 193 7.33 1.83 -4.70
C ILE A 193 8.31 0.93 -5.46
N ASP A 194 9.01 0.02 -4.76
CA ASP A 194 9.91 -0.95 -5.39
C ASP A 194 9.18 -1.80 -6.45
N GLU A 195 7.92 -2.19 -6.21
CA GLU A 195 7.11 -2.89 -7.21
C GLU A 195 6.94 -2.08 -8.51
N GLY A 196 6.64 -0.78 -8.40
CA GLY A 196 6.51 0.09 -9.57
C GLY A 196 7.83 0.33 -10.30
N LEU A 197 8.92 0.53 -9.53
CA LEU A 197 10.27 0.68 -10.08
C LEU A 197 10.72 -0.60 -10.81
N ASN A 198 10.54 -1.76 -10.17
CA ASN A 198 10.88 -3.07 -10.75
C ASN A 198 10.03 -3.40 -11.99
N ALA A 199 8.82 -2.84 -12.09
CA ALA A 199 7.99 -2.98 -13.27
C ALA A 199 8.37 -2.04 -14.42
N GLY A 200 9.09 -0.95 -14.13
CA GLY A 200 9.52 0.06 -15.10
C GLY A 200 8.50 1.17 -15.37
N CYS A 201 7.61 1.47 -14.41
CA CYS A 201 6.61 2.54 -14.53
C CYS A 201 6.93 3.74 -13.61
N TRP A 202 6.24 4.86 -13.80
CA TRP A 202 6.34 6.00 -12.88
C TRP A 202 5.84 5.59 -11.49
N THR A 203 6.40 6.20 -10.45
CA THR A 203 6.08 5.86 -9.05
C THR A 203 5.81 7.12 -8.24
N VAL A 204 4.73 7.08 -7.47
CA VAL A 204 4.30 8.17 -6.59
C VAL A 204 4.13 7.62 -5.18
N GLY A 205 4.96 8.09 -4.27
CA GLY A 205 4.90 7.79 -2.84
C GLY A 205 3.91 8.70 -2.11
N LEU A 206 3.10 8.13 -1.22
CA LEU A 206 2.23 8.90 -0.32
C LEU A 206 2.84 8.95 1.07
N ALA A 207 3.18 10.16 1.53
CA ALA A 207 3.90 10.35 2.79
C ALA A 207 2.98 10.39 4.02
N ILE A 208 1.79 11.01 3.91
CA ILE A 208 0.97 11.34 5.09
C ILE A 208 -0.18 10.37 5.28
N SER A 209 -0.90 10.02 4.22
CA SER A 209 -2.14 9.24 4.34
C SER A 209 -1.94 7.78 4.74
N GLY A 210 -0.72 7.27 4.75
CA GLY A 210 -0.45 5.84 4.89
C GLY A 210 0.52 5.48 6.01
N ASN A 211 1.33 4.44 5.76
CA ASN A 211 2.08 3.73 6.78
C ASN A 211 3.12 4.56 7.53
N GLU A 212 3.76 5.53 6.86
CA GLU A 212 4.89 6.27 7.42
C GLU A 212 4.49 7.24 8.55
N VAL A 213 3.34 7.91 8.42
CA VAL A 213 2.74 8.68 9.54
C VAL A 213 1.95 7.75 10.46
N GLY A 214 1.12 6.88 9.90
CA GLY A 214 0.47 5.81 10.66
C GLY A 214 -0.63 6.22 11.64
N LEU A 215 -1.06 7.49 11.61
CA LEU A 215 -2.16 8.02 12.41
C LEU A 215 -3.49 7.92 11.66
N SER A 216 -4.62 7.90 12.38
CA SER A 216 -5.93 8.14 11.77
C SER A 216 -6.05 9.56 11.23
N TYR A 217 -7.05 9.79 10.39
CA TYR A 217 -7.34 11.13 9.87
C TYR A 217 -7.70 12.11 11.01
N GLU A 218 -8.45 11.64 12.01
CA GLU A 218 -8.82 12.44 13.17
C GLU A 218 -7.61 12.79 14.03
N GLU A 219 -6.75 11.81 14.32
CA GLU A 219 -5.52 12.03 15.08
C GLU A 219 -4.58 12.99 14.34
N TRP A 220 -4.39 12.80 13.03
CA TRP A 220 -3.58 13.69 12.20
C TRP A 220 -4.11 15.12 12.21
N SER A 221 -5.42 15.28 12.01
CA SER A 221 -6.07 16.59 11.95
C SER A 221 -6.10 17.31 13.30
N ALA A 222 -5.96 16.59 14.41
CA ALA A 222 -5.90 17.14 15.76
C ALA A 222 -4.50 17.61 16.16
N LEU A 223 -3.45 17.21 15.42
CA LEU A 223 -2.09 17.68 15.66
C LEU A 223 -1.93 19.18 15.38
N SER A 224 -1.03 19.82 16.11
CA SER A 224 -0.54 21.15 15.78
C SER A 224 0.26 21.14 14.47
N ALA A 225 0.41 22.31 13.84
CA ALA A 225 1.20 22.44 12.61
C ALA A 225 2.66 21.98 12.82
N ASP A 226 3.26 22.28 13.96
CA ASP A 226 4.64 21.89 14.27
C ASP A 226 4.78 20.36 14.40
N GLU A 227 3.82 19.69 15.04
CA GLU A 227 3.80 18.22 15.12
C GLU A 227 3.59 17.58 13.74
N GLN A 228 2.70 18.13 12.92
CA GLN A 228 2.50 17.67 11.55
C GLN A 228 3.78 17.83 10.72
N ILE A 229 4.50 18.96 10.85
CA ILE A 229 5.77 19.19 10.14
C ILE A 229 6.80 18.12 10.50
N VAL A 230 6.98 17.83 11.79
CA VAL A 230 7.95 16.82 12.24
C VAL A 230 7.64 15.44 11.67
N LEU A 231 6.38 15.02 11.70
CA LEU A 231 5.97 13.72 11.14
C LEU A 231 6.06 13.70 9.62
N LYS A 232 5.64 14.78 8.96
CA LYS A 232 5.71 14.94 7.51
C LYS A 232 7.16 14.87 7.02
N ASP A 233 8.08 15.60 7.65
CA ASP A 233 9.49 15.61 7.27
C ASP A 233 10.09 14.20 7.36
N LYS A 234 9.81 13.46 8.44
CA LYS A 234 10.26 12.08 8.60
C LYS A 234 9.69 11.17 7.50
N ALA A 235 8.39 11.27 7.21
CA ALA A 235 7.75 10.45 6.20
C ALA A 235 8.28 10.76 4.79
N TYR A 236 8.42 12.04 4.45
CA TYR A 236 9.00 12.50 3.19
C TYR A 236 10.45 12.05 3.03
N GLN A 237 11.27 12.13 4.07
CA GLN A 237 12.65 11.65 4.02
C GLN A 237 12.70 10.17 3.64
N LYS A 238 11.88 9.34 4.27
CA LYS A 238 11.84 7.90 3.99
C LYS A 238 11.29 7.58 2.61
N MET A 239 10.20 8.23 2.19
CA MET A 239 9.61 7.98 0.87
C MET A 239 10.50 8.51 -0.26
N ASN A 240 11.15 9.66 -0.10
CA ASN A 240 12.13 10.14 -1.09
C ASN A 240 13.33 9.19 -1.22
N ALA A 241 13.78 8.59 -0.12
CA ALA A 241 14.87 7.62 -0.11
C ALA A 241 14.52 6.28 -0.79
N SER A 242 13.23 6.01 -1.08
CA SER A 242 12.80 4.79 -1.80
C SER A 242 13.08 4.81 -3.29
N GLY A 243 13.46 5.97 -3.86
CA GLY A 243 13.59 6.13 -5.31
C GLY A 243 12.26 6.45 -6.02
N ALA A 244 11.20 6.77 -5.27
CA ALA A 244 9.96 7.29 -5.85
C ALA A 244 10.23 8.50 -6.75
N HIS A 245 9.60 8.55 -7.92
CA HIS A 245 9.76 9.69 -8.84
C HIS A 245 9.09 10.95 -8.28
N TYR A 246 8.02 10.78 -7.50
CA TYR A 246 7.32 11.84 -6.79
C TYR A 246 6.94 11.36 -5.39
N VAL A 247 6.89 12.29 -4.44
CA VAL A 247 6.31 12.07 -3.11
C VAL A 247 5.34 13.20 -2.81
N ILE A 248 4.11 12.83 -2.42
CA ILE A 248 3.01 13.75 -2.13
C ILE A 248 2.36 13.41 -0.79
N ASP A 249 1.56 14.32 -0.22
CA ASP A 249 0.94 14.12 1.09
C ASP A 249 -0.07 12.98 1.04
N SER A 250 -0.98 13.02 0.06
CA SER A 250 -2.02 12.02 -0.12
C SER A 250 -2.43 11.91 -1.59
N VAL A 251 -3.31 10.94 -1.88
CA VAL A 251 -3.89 10.76 -3.22
C VAL A 251 -4.65 12.00 -3.73
N ALA A 252 -5.04 12.94 -2.86
CA ALA A 252 -5.69 14.18 -3.27
C ALA A 252 -4.80 15.08 -4.15
N ASP A 253 -3.48 15.00 -3.99
CA ASP A 253 -2.52 15.85 -4.72
C ASP A 253 -2.06 15.23 -6.04
N LEU A 254 -2.45 13.97 -6.30
CA LEU A 254 -2.03 13.21 -7.46
C LEU A 254 -2.34 13.88 -8.81
N PRO A 255 -3.49 14.58 -9.02
CA PRO A 255 -3.77 15.21 -10.31
C PRO A 255 -2.66 16.12 -10.83
N ASN A 256 -1.99 16.88 -9.95
CA ASN A 256 -0.88 17.77 -10.33
C ASN A 256 0.36 16.98 -10.78
N VAL A 257 0.60 15.82 -10.16
CA VAL A 257 1.70 14.92 -10.54
C VAL A 257 1.43 14.26 -11.89
N LEU A 258 0.18 13.88 -12.16
CA LEU A 258 -0.20 13.32 -13.46
C LEU A 258 0.01 14.34 -14.59
N ASP A 259 -0.32 15.62 -14.37
CA ASP A 259 -0.04 16.70 -15.33
C ASP A 259 1.46 16.81 -15.64
N ASP A 260 2.31 16.75 -14.62
CA ASP A 260 3.76 16.83 -14.81
C ASP A 260 4.34 15.59 -15.52
N ILE A 261 3.83 14.39 -15.21
CA ILE A 261 4.24 13.16 -15.90
C ILE A 261 3.87 13.22 -17.38
N GLU A 262 2.66 13.66 -17.75
CA GLU A 262 2.26 13.81 -19.15
C GLU A 262 3.16 14.82 -19.88
N ARG A 263 3.45 15.96 -19.25
CA ARG A 263 4.41 16.95 -19.77
C ARG A 263 5.81 16.35 -19.99
N ARG A 264 6.31 15.53 -19.07
CA ARG A 264 7.62 14.85 -19.19
C ARG A 264 7.62 13.81 -20.31
N LEU A 265 6.52 13.05 -20.45
CA LEU A 265 6.34 12.10 -21.55
C LEU A 265 6.32 12.78 -22.92
N GLU A 266 5.67 13.94 -23.05
CA GLU A 266 5.71 14.78 -24.26
C GLU A 266 7.13 15.23 -24.63
N GLN A 267 7.99 15.42 -23.62
CA GLN A 267 9.40 15.77 -23.79
C GLN A 267 10.29 14.54 -24.07
N GLY A 268 9.71 13.33 -24.07
CA GLY A 268 10.42 12.09 -24.34
C GLY A 268 11.11 11.47 -23.12
N GLU A 269 10.88 12.02 -21.92
CA GLU A 269 11.33 11.40 -20.67
C GLU A 269 10.59 10.09 -20.40
N ARG A 270 11.20 9.26 -19.55
CA ARG A 270 10.68 7.97 -19.11
C ARG A 270 10.99 7.80 -17.63
N PRO A 271 10.27 6.89 -16.93
CA PRO A 271 10.69 6.42 -15.62
C PRO A 271 12.14 5.95 -15.64
#